data_AF-A0A8H7FIF6-F1
#
_entry.id   AF-A0A8H7FIF6-F1
#
_cell.length_a   1.000
_cell.length_b   1.000
_cell.length_c   1.000
_cell.angle_alpha   90.00
_cell.angle_beta   90.00
_cell.angle_gamma   90.00
#
_symmetry.space_group_name_H-M   'P 1'
#
loop_
_entity.id
_entity.type
_entity.pdbx_description
1 polymer ?
#
loop_
_entity_poly.entity_id
_entity_poly.type
_entity_poly.pdbx_seq_one_letter_code
_entity_poly.pdbx_strand_id
1 'polypeptide(L)'
;MNRSQTALQSRSSAIRTALDKYNAAARALSPPRRQLKWDKVVEYAFLADFDLLRDTRQDISTRPWVTPAGRLAMDHHFKILRACEEILRLNVEIRRVATYLVDEDRYLRTCETQRGRFNARHVQRLHAITELPGFTGTITPGVSLLTSAGESASKPNLQPPMVVDNFEPTTAQLAAFSFATSSEDTQQELDEDDEEDDSVDEVSRALKLVLRVSADTSHACNLVKLFPVVVETPQCSNVGKSSTT
;
A
#
# COMPACT_ATOMS: atom_id res chain seq x y z
N MET A 1 7.39 -3.48 9.52
CA MET A 1 7.03 -4.33 10.69
C MET A 1 7.11 -5.79 10.22
N ASN A 2 8.16 -6.51 10.63
CA ASN A 2 8.61 -7.78 10.03
C ASN A 2 7.73 -8.97 10.44
N ARG A 3 6.62 -9.21 9.73
CA ARG A 3 5.71 -10.34 9.98
C ARG A 3 6.34 -11.72 9.75
N SER A 4 7.39 -11.80 8.91
CA SER A 4 8.13 -13.05 8.66
C SER A 4 8.97 -13.48 9.86
N GLN A 5 9.51 -12.52 10.62
CA GLN A 5 10.37 -12.80 11.78
C GLN A 5 9.57 -13.41 12.94
N THR A 6 8.34 -12.95 13.16
CA THR A 6 7.47 -13.46 14.22
C THR A 6 6.99 -14.89 13.94
N ALA A 7 6.71 -15.21 12.68
CA ALA A 7 6.31 -16.55 12.26
C ALA A 7 7.44 -17.58 12.49
N LEU A 8 8.68 -17.25 12.12
CA LEU A 8 9.84 -18.12 12.34
C LEU A 8 10.15 -18.31 13.83
N GLN A 9 10.07 -17.23 14.62
CA GLN A 9 10.26 -17.30 16.07
C GLN A 9 9.20 -18.18 16.74
N SER A 10 7.92 -18.02 16.37
CA SER A 10 6.83 -18.84 16.89
C SER A 10 7.02 -20.33 16.60
N ARG A 11 7.39 -20.68 15.35
CA ARG A 11 7.71 -22.06 14.96
C ARG A 11 8.90 -22.61 15.75
N SER A 12 9.97 -21.83 15.91
CA SER A 12 11.14 -22.27 16.69
C SER A 12 10.80 -22.59 18.15
N SER A 13 9.92 -21.79 18.76
CA SER A 13 9.44 -22.01 20.13
C SER A 13 8.61 -23.29 20.25
N ALA A 14 7.72 -23.53 19.28
CA ALA A 14 6.89 -24.75 19.24
C ALA A 14 7.75 -26.02 19.13
N ILE A 15 8.78 -26.01 18.27
CA ILE A 15 9.69 -27.16 18.09
C ILE A 15 10.48 -27.44 19.37
N ARG A 16 10.99 -26.40 20.07
CA ARG A 16 11.68 -26.57 21.36
C ARG A 16 10.76 -27.21 22.40
N THR A 17 9.53 -26.71 22.51
CA THR A 17 8.53 -27.24 23.45
C THR A 17 8.19 -28.70 23.15
N ALA A 18 8.06 -29.06 21.87
CA ALA A 18 7.82 -30.45 21.46
C ALA A 18 9.01 -31.36 21.79
N LEU A 19 10.24 -30.88 21.60
CA LEU A 19 11.47 -31.60 21.95
C LEU A 19 11.57 -31.87 23.45
N ASP A 20 11.23 -30.88 24.29
CA ASP A 20 11.25 -31.03 25.74
C ASP A 20 10.23 -32.08 26.22
N LYS A 21 9.01 -32.04 25.65
CA LYS A 21 7.97 -33.05 25.92
C LYS A 21 8.41 -34.44 25.49
N TYR A 22 9.01 -34.57 24.30
CA TYR A 22 9.56 -35.84 23.83
C TYR A 22 10.63 -36.36 24.77
N ASN A 23 11.61 -35.53 25.14
CA ASN A 23 12.71 -35.93 26.01
C ASN A 23 12.23 -36.29 27.43
N ALA A 24 11.19 -35.62 27.93
CA ALA A 24 10.53 -35.98 29.18
C ALA A 24 9.87 -37.37 29.09
N ALA A 25 9.11 -37.64 28.03
CA ALA A 25 8.49 -38.94 27.80
C ALA A 25 9.53 -40.06 27.58
N ALA A 26 10.61 -39.79 26.84
CA ALA A 26 11.68 -40.74 26.59
C ALA A 26 12.38 -41.20 27.88
N ARG A 27 12.53 -40.30 28.87
CA ARG A 27 13.05 -40.63 30.20
C ARG A 27 12.10 -41.49 31.04
N ALA A 28 10.79 -41.34 30.84
CA ALA A 28 9.77 -42.02 31.64
C ALA A 28 9.52 -43.48 31.20
N LEU A 29 10.04 -43.90 30.04
CA LEU A 29 9.93 -45.27 29.55
C LEU A 29 10.89 -46.22 30.30
N SER A 30 10.51 -47.51 30.42
CA SER A 30 11.36 -48.57 30.95
C SER A 30 11.65 -49.62 29.86
N PRO A 31 12.91 -49.74 29.39
CA PRO A 31 14.09 -48.95 29.78
C PRO A 31 14.07 -47.53 29.19
N PRO A 32 14.79 -46.56 29.81
CA PRO A 32 14.87 -45.19 29.33
C PRO A 32 15.37 -45.12 27.87
N ARG A 33 14.70 -44.31 27.04
CA ARG A 33 15.06 -44.13 25.62
C ARG A 33 16.02 -42.94 25.44
N ARG A 34 16.76 -42.97 24.33
CA ARG A 34 17.74 -41.92 23.97
C ARG A 34 17.04 -40.58 23.74
N GLN A 35 17.57 -39.53 24.37
CA GLN A 35 17.09 -38.15 24.21
C GLN A 35 17.64 -37.52 22.93
N LEU A 36 16.87 -36.61 22.34
CA LEU A 36 17.27 -35.81 21.18
C LEU A 36 17.79 -34.45 21.64
N LYS A 37 18.94 -34.03 21.09
CA LYS A 37 19.48 -32.69 21.26
C LYS A 37 18.92 -31.75 20.21
N TRP A 38 18.82 -30.47 20.52
CA TRP A 38 18.32 -29.45 19.59
C TRP A 38 19.07 -29.45 18.24
N ASP A 39 20.40 -29.52 18.27
CA ASP A 39 21.22 -29.52 17.04
C ASP A 39 20.85 -30.67 16.10
N LYS A 40 20.55 -31.84 16.65
CA LYS A 40 20.10 -33.01 15.88
C LYS A 40 18.72 -32.81 15.28
N VAL A 41 17.81 -32.12 15.98
CA VAL A 41 16.48 -31.81 15.46
C VAL A 41 16.56 -30.82 14.31
N VAL A 42 17.43 -29.82 14.39
CA VAL A 42 17.65 -28.86 13.31
C VAL A 42 18.23 -29.56 12.08
N GLU A 43 19.23 -30.43 12.27
CA GLU A 43 19.82 -31.24 11.20
C GLU A 43 18.77 -32.13 10.52
N TYR A 44 17.93 -32.82 11.29
CA TYR A 44 16.87 -33.66 10.73
C TYR A 44 15.74 -32.87 10.06
N ALA A 45 15.35 -31.72 10.61
CA ALA A 45 14.36 -30.85 9.98
C ALA A 45 14.86 -30.31 8.65
N PHE A 46 16.13 -29.90 8.59
CA PHE A 46 16.78 -29.47 7.35
C PHE A 46 16.79 -30.59 6.32
N LEU A 47 17.23 -31.80 6.68
CA LEU A 47 17.23 -32.96 5.77
C LEU A 47 15.82 -33.35 5.31
N ALA A 48 14.84 -33.31 6.21
CA ALA A 48 13.45 -33.62 5.91
C ALA A 48 12.83 -32.63 4.90
N ASP A 49 13.23 -31.35 4.92
CA ASP A 49 12.79 -30.36 3.93
C ASP A 49 13.30 -30.73 2.52
N PHE A 50 14.48 -31.36 2.38
CA PHE A 50 14.97 -31.86 1.09
C PHE A 50 14.37 -33.21 0.71
N ASP A 51 14.14 -34.10 1.68
CA ASP A 51 13.48 -35.39 1.41
C ASP A 51 12.01 -35.19 0.99
N LEU A 52 11.32 -34.15 1.48
CA LEU A 52 10.00 -33.75 0.99
C LEU A 52 10.03 -33.40 -0.51
N LEU A 53 11.07 -32.68 -0.97
CA LEU A 53 11.25 -32.40 -2.39
C LEU A 53 11.59 -33.67 -3.17
N ARG A 54 12.32 -34.61 -2.57
CA ARG A 54 12.71 -35.89 -3.19
C ARG A 54 11.55 -36.88 -3.34
N ASP A 55 10.67 -36.94 -2.35
CA ASP A 55 9.51 -37.85 -2.31
C ASP A 55 8.41 -37.45 -3.29
N THR A 56 8.32 -36.16 -3.65
CA THR A 56 7.37 -35.70 -4.67
C THR A 56 7.77 -36.12 -6.09
N ARG A 57 9.01 -36.60 -6.33
CA ARG A 57 9.58 -37.13 -7.59
C ARG A 57 9.23 -36.36 -8.87
N GLN A 58 8.73 -35.13 -8.76
CA GLN A 58 8.45 -34.28 -9.89
C GLN A 58 9.67 -33.41 -10.08
N ASP A 59 10.32 -33.61 -11.21
CA ASP A 59 11.41 -32.77 -11.62
C ASP A 59 10.88 -31.36 -11.90
N ILE A 60 10.97 -30.51 -10.88
CA ILE A 60 10.54 -29.11 -10.95
C ILE A 60 11.40 -28.33 -11.94
N SER A 61 12.62 -28.78 -12.26
CA SER A 61 13.51 -28.09 -13.19
C SER A 61 12.93 -28.01 -14.61
N THR A 62 12.06 -28.96 -14.97
CA THR A 62 11.36 -28.99 -16.26
C THR A 62 10.16 -28.05 -16.32
N ARG A 63 9.77 -27.43 -15.20
CA ARG A 63 8.57 -26.59 -15.15
C ARG A 63 8.85 -25.25 -15.83
N PRO A 64 7.89 -24.72 -16.61
CA PRO A 64 8.09 -23.49 -17.38
C PRO A 64 8.35 -22.26 -16.50
N TRP A 65 7.96 -22.28 -15.23
CA TRP A 65 8.23 -21.20 -14.27
C TRP A 65 9.61 -21.24 -13.62
N VAL A 66 10.40 -22.30 -13.82
CA VAL A 66 11.76 -22.36 -13.28
C VAL A 66 12.76 -21.62 -14.17
N THR A 67 12.45 -21.45 -15.45
CA THR A 67 13.26 -20.63 -16.36
C THR A 67 13.26 -19.16 -15.92
N PRO A 68 14.35 -18.41 -16.14
CA PRO A 68 14.40 -16.98 -15.82
C PRO A 68 13.25 -16.19 -16.46
N ALA A 69 12.95 -16.46 -17.74
CA ALA A 69 11.82 -15.88 -18.46
C ALA A 69 10.47 -16.23 -17.82
N GLY A 70 10.28 -17.49 -17.40
CA GLY A 70 9.07 -17.93 -16.71
C GLY A 70 8.86 -17.28 -15.34
N ARG A 71 9.94 -17.07 -14.57
CA ARG A 71 9.89 -16.31 -13.31
C ARG A 71 9.50 -14.86 -13.54
N LEU A 72 10.12 -14.20 -14.51
CA LEU A 72 9.79 -12.82 -14.86
C LEU A 72 8.32 -12.69 -15.29
N ALA A 73 7.84 -13.63 -16.12
CA ALA A 73 6.45 -13.70 -16.56
C ALA A 73 5.48 -13.88 -15.38
N MET A 74 5.78 -14.77 -14.42
CA MET A 74 4.98 -14.91 -13.19
C MET A 74 4.96 -13.63 -12.37
N ASP A 75 6.11 -13.00 -12.17
CA ASP A 75 6.21 -11.75 -11.42
C ASP A 75 5.35 -10.66 -12.04
N HIS A 76 5.38 -10.51 -13.37
CA HIS A 76 4.51 -9.58 -14.08
C HIS A 76 3.03 -9.94 -13.90
N HIS A 77 2.66 -11.21 -14.06
CA HIS A 77 1.29 -11.66 -13.88
C HIS A 77 0.75 -11.34 -12.47
N PHE A 78 1.52 -11.66 -11.43
CA PHE A 78 1.11 -11.37 -10.06
C PHE A 78 1.14 -9.87 -9.73
N LYS A 79 2.06 -9.09 -10.31
CA LYS A 79 2.03 -7.63 -10.21
C LYS A 79 0.74 -7.05 -10.80
N ILE A 80 0.28 -7.56 -11.95
CA ILE A 80 -0.98 -7.14 -12.57
C ILE A 80 -2.17 -7.50 -11.67
N LEU A 81 -2.24 -8.74 -11.18
CA LEU A 81 -3.31 -9.16 -10.27
C LEU A 81 -3.35 -8.28 -9.00
N ARG A 82 -2.19 -8.00 -8.40
CA ARG A 82 -2.08 -7.11 -7.23
C ARG A 82 -2.43 -5.66 -7.56
N ALA A 83 -2.09 -5.17 -8.74
CA ALA A 83 -2.46 -3.83 -9.17
C ALA A 83 -3.99 -3.67 -9.24
N CYS A 84 -4.71 -4.68 -9.74
CA CYS A 84 -6.17 -4.68 -9.76
C CYS A 84 -6.77 -4.61 -8.35
N GLU A 85 -6.23 -5.38 -7.40
CA GLU A 85 -6.64 -5.32 -5.99
C GLU A 85 -6.33 -3.95 -5.37
N GLU A 86 -5.16 -3.39 -5.67
CA GLU A 86 -4.73 -2.10 -5.13
C GLU A 86 -5.60 -0.96 -5.65
N ILE A 87 -6.07 -0.99 -6.90
CA ILE A 87 -7.04 -0.01 -7.43
C ILE A 87 -8.31 -0.01 -6.57
N LEU A 88 -8.86 -1.18 -6.24
CA LEU A 88 -10.05 -1.28 -5.39
C LEU A 88 -9.80 -0.74 -3.98
N ARG A 89 -8.61 -0.99 -3.43
CA ARG A 89 -8.19 -0.46 -2.13
C ARG A 89 -8.04 1.06 -2.16
N LEU A 90 -7.39 1.61 -3.18
CA LEU A 90 -7.19 3.04 -3.36
C LEU A 90 -8.52 3.79 -3.48
N ASN A 91 -9.53 3.21 -4.12
CA ASN A 91 -10.89 3.80 -4.16
C ASN A 91 -11.51 3.97 -2.77
N VAL A 92 -11.16 3.14 -1.79
CA VAL A 92 -11.57 3.31 -0.39
C VAL A 92 -10.69 4.36 0.29
N GLU A 93 -9.39 4.31 0.07
CA GLU A 93 -8.44 5.20 0.74
C GLU A 93 -8.59 6.66 0.30
N ILE A 94 -8.80 6.91 -0.99
CA ILE A 94 -9.08 8.26 -1.52
C ILE A 94 -10.29 8.88 -0.82
N ARG A 95 -11.37 8.11 -0.64
CA ARG A 95 -12.55 8.58 0.09
C ARG A 95 -12.26 8.87 1.55
N ARG A 96 -11.43 8.05 2.21
CA ARG A 96 -11.02 8.28 3.60
C ARG A 96 -10.18 9.53 3.74
N VAL A 97 -9.21 9.74 2.85
CA VAL A 97 -8.37 10.95 2.83
C VAL A 97 -9.23 12.19 2.58
N ALA A 98 -10.13 12.15 1.60
CA ALA A 98 -11.06 13.26 1.34
C ALA A 98 -11.94 13.58 2.56
N THR A 99 -12.45 12.55 3.24
CA THR A 99 -13.23 12.73 4.48
C THR A 99 -12.38 13.34 5.59
N TYR A 100 -11.16 12.84 5.77
CA TYR A 100 -10.21 13.35 6.76
C TYR A 100 -9.93 14.84 6.56
N LEU A 101 -9.67 15.28 5.32
CA LEU A 101 -9.40 16.68 5.00
C LEU A 101 -10.61 17.59 5.34
N VAL A 102 -11.84 17.14 5.04
CA VAL A 102 -13.06 17.89 5.37
C VAL A 102 -13.26 17.98 6.89
N ASP A 103 -13.00 16.90 7.60
CA ASP A 103 -13.16 16.86 9.05
C ASP A 103 -12.08 17.69 9.77
N GLU A 104 -10.85 17.68 9.26
CA GLU A 104 -9.76 18.52 9.74
C GLU A 104 -10.06 20.01 9.54
N ASP A 105 -10.51 20.43 8.35
CA ASP A 105 -10.91 21.83 8.10
C ASP A 105 -12.04 22.26 9.04
N ARG A 106 -13.05 21.41 9.24
CA ARG A 106 -14.15 21.68 10.18
C ARG A 106 -13.66 21.84 11.62
N TYR A 107 -12.74 20.97 12.05
CA TYR A 107 -12.13 21.04 13.37
C TYR A 107 -11.35 22.35 13.54
N LEU A 108 -10.49 22.70 12.58
CA LEU A 108 -9.69 23.92 12.61
C LEU A 108 -10.56 25.17 12.68
N ARG A 109 -11.61 25.28 11.85
CA ARG A 109 -12.57 26.39 11.90
C ARG A 109 -13.25 26.52 13.26
N THR A 110 -13.57 25.39 13.88
CA THR A 110 -14.18 25.37 15.22
C THR A 110 -13.19 25.90 16.26
N CYS A 111 -11.93 25.45 16.21
CA CYS A 111 -10.87 25.94 17.08
C CYS A 111 -10.60 27.44 16.90
N GLU A 112 -10.55 27.93 15.66
CA GLU A 112 -10.40 29.36 15.35
C GLU A 112 -11.54 30.19 15.95
N THR A 113 -12.78 29.72 15.78
CA THR A 113 -13.96 30.37 16.35
C THR A 113 -13.87 30.45 17.88
N GLN A 114 -13.48 29.36 18.55
CA GLN A 114 -13.31 29.34 20.00
C GLN A 114 -12.21 30.28 20.47
N ARG A 115 -11.05 30.28 19.80
CA ARG A 115 -9.96 31.23 20.07
C ARG A 115 -10.41 32.67 19.87
N GLY A 116 -11.16 32.96 18.80
CA GLY A 116 -11.73 34.28 18.54
C GLY A 116 -12.64 34.76 19.68
N ARG A 117 -13.50 33.88 20.23
CA ARG A 117 -14.37 34.20 21.38
C ARG A 117 -13.56 34.51 22.64
N PHE A 118 -12.52 33.74 22.92
CA PHE A 118 -11.65 33.99 24.06
C PHE A 118 -10.90 35.32 23.91
N ASN A 119 -10.34 35.57 22.73
CA ASN A 119 -9.63 36.80 22.41
C ASN A 119 -10.56 38.02 22.56
N ALA A 120 -11.79 37.95 22.05
CA ALA A 120 -12.78 39.03 22.20
C ALA A 120 -13.05 39.35 23.68
N ARG A 121 -13.17 38.33 24.54
CA ARG A 121 -13.33 38.52 25.99
C ARG A 121 -12.09 39.14 26.63
N HIS A 122 -10.89 38.81 26.17
CA HIS A 122 -9.65 39.41 26.68
C HIS A 122 -9.57 40.88 26.30
N VAL A 123 -9.89 41.22 25.05
CA VAL A 123 -9.94 42.60 24.57
C VAL A 123 -10.95 43.42 25.38
N GLN A 124 -12.15 42.90 25.63
CA GLN A 124 -13.15 43.57 26.48
C GLN A 124 -12.63 43.84 27.90
N ARG A 125 -11.95 42.86 28.51
CA ARG A 125 -11.36 43.02 29.84
C ARG A 125 -10.22 44.04 29.87
N LEU A 126 -9.38 44.06 28.83
CA LEU A 126 -8.31 45.05 28.70
C LEU A 126 -8.91 46.46 28.60
N HIS A 127 -9.97 46.65 27.82
CA HIS A 127 -10.68 47.93 27.77
C HIS A 127 -11.26 48.31 29.14
N ALA A 128 -11.91 47.38 29.84
CA ALA A 128 -12.44 47.65 31.18
C ALA A 128 -11.35 48.08 32.17
N ILE A 129 -10.12 47.54 32.08
CA ILE A 129 -8.98 47.96 32.90
C ILE A 129 -8.61 49.42 32.63
N THR A 130 -8.67 49.86 31.36
CA THR A 130 -8.35 51.25 31.01
C THR A 130 -9.34 52.27 31.58
N GLU A 131 -10.54 51.84 31.93
CA GLU A 131 -11.59 52.67 32.51
C GLU A 131 -11.50 52.76 34.05
N LEU A 132 -10.61 52.00 34.69
CA LEU A 132 -10.48 52.00 36.16
C LEU A 132 -9.83 53.29 36.68
N PRO A 133 -10.32 53.84 37.81
CA PRO A 133 -9.71 55.01 38.43
C PRO A 133 -8.28 54.70 38.89
N GLY A 134 -7.32 55.50 38.45
CA GLY A 134 -5.90 55.34 38.78
C GLY A 134 -5.08 54.56 37.75
N PHE A 135 -5.67 54.09 36.66
CA PHE A 135 -4.90 53.52 35.54
C PHE A 135 -4.17 54.63 34.77
N THR A 136 -2.84 54.48 34.60
CA THR A 136 -1.96 55.45 33.91
C THR A 136 -1.18 54.84 32.74
N GLY A 137 -1.43 53.57 32.41
CA GLY A 137 -0.71 52.82 31.38
C GLY A 137 -1.33 52.94 29.97
N THR A 138 -0.84 52.09 29.04
CA THR A 138 -1.39 51.93 27.69
C THR A 138 -1.65 50.46 27.37
N ILE A 139 -2.70 50.19 26.57
CA ILE A 139 -3.04 48.85 26.04
C ILE A 139 -2.65 48.68 24.57
N THR A 140 -1.99 49.68 23.97
CA THR A 140 -1.49 49.57 22.59
C THR A 140 -0.48 48.43 22.50
N PRO A 141 -0.69 47.44 21.60
CA PRO A 141 0.24 46.32 21.45
C PRO A 141 1.66 46.80 21.12
N GLY A 142 2.66 46.18 21.75
CA GLY A 142 4.06 46.40 21.41
C GLY A 142 4.47 45.66 20.12
N VAL A 143 5.68 45.98 19.63
CA VAL A 143 6.28 45.28 18.47
C VAL A 143 7.21 44.18 18.98
N SER A 144 7.07 42.96 18.45
CA SER A 144 7.99 41.86 18.79
C SER A 144 9.37 42.13 18.21
N LEU A 145 10.40 42.02 19.05
CA LEU A 145 11.81 42.15 18.63
C LEU A 145 12.36 40.85 18.01
N LEU A 146 11.70 39.72 18.30
CA LEU A 146 12.10 38.39 17.84
C LEU A 146 11.17 37.96 16.70
N THR A 147 11.67 38.08 15.47
CA THR A 147 10.97 37.75 14.23
C THR A 147 11.72 36.73 13.37
N SER A 148 12.83 36.19 13.88
CA SER A 148 13.60 35.13 13.21
C SER A 148 12.77 33.86 13.05
N ALA A 149 13.14 33.01 12.08
CA ALA A 149 12.42 31.78 11.79
C ALA A 149 12.23 30.92 13.07
N GLY A 150 10.97 30.57 13.37
CA GLY A 150 10.59 29.80 14.56
C GLY A 150 10.14 30.65 15.75
N GLU A 151 10.31 31.97 15.70
CA GLU A 151 9.81 32.89 16.73
C GLU A 151 8.32 33.18 16.57
N SER A 152 7.67 33.59 17.67
CA SER A 152 6.21 33.78 17.74
C SER A 152 5.66 34.83 16.77
N ALA A 153 6.48 35.79 16.33
CA ALA A 153 6.11 36.82 15.37
C ALA A 153 6.68 36.58 13.95
N SER A 154 7.28 35.40 13.71
CA SER A 154 7.82 35.05 12.40
C SER A 154 6.70 34.64 11.43
N LYS A 155 6.93 34.90 10.14
CA LYS A 155 6.00 34.43 9.10
C LYS A 155 6.13 32.90 9.01
N PRO A 156 5.02 32.14 9.12
CA PRO A 156 5.09 30.69 9.04
C PRO A 156 5.66 30.27 7.68
N ASN A 157 6.77 29.55 7.71
CA ASN A 157 7.40 28.99 6.51
C ASN A 157 6.69 27.68 6.13
N LEU A 158 5.52 27.81 5.50
CA LEU A 158 4.80 26.70 4.91
C LEU A 158 5.38 26.48 3.50
N GLN A 159 6.33 25.56 3.37
CA GLN A 159 6.67 25.01 2.07
C GLN A 159 5.71 23.84 1.79
N PRO A 160 4.80 23.96 0.81
CA PRO A 160 4.11 22.78 0.32
C PRO A 160 5.17 21.77 -0.14
N PRO A 161 5.00 20.46 0.14
CA PRO A 161 5.84 19.47 -0.50
C PRO A 161 5.77 19.72 -2.00
N MET A 162 6.95 19.84 -2.64
CA MET A 162 7.05 20.09 -4.07
C MET A 162 6.16 19.09 -4.79
N VAL A 163 5.15 19.60 -5.50
CA VAL A 163 4.41 18.81 -6.48
C VAL A 163 5.44 18.45 -7.53
N VAL A 164 5.89 17.20 -7.54
CA VAL A 164 6.55 16.65 -8.72
C VAL A 164 5.47 16.55 -9.78
N ASP A 165 5.35 17.58 -10.62
CA ASP A 165 4.55 17.58 -11.84
C ASP A 165 5.11 16.55 -12.80
N ASN A 166 4.84 15.27 -12.52
CA ASN A 166 5.04 14.18 -13.45
C ASN A 166 3.68 13.52 -13.72
N PHE A 167 2.73 14.31 -14.24
CA PHE A 167 1.78 13.94 -15.30
C PHE A 167 0.71 15.05 -15.40
N GLU A 168 0.89 16.00 -16.32
CA GLU A 168 -0.26 16.56 -17.01
C GLU A 168 -0.60 15.60 -18.16
N PRO A 169 -1.71 14.85 -18.11
CA PRO A 169 -2.22 14.24 -19.32
C PRO A 169 -2.93 15.35 -20.09
N THR A 170 -2.21 16.03 -21.00
CA THR A 170 -2.86 16.89 -21.98
C THR A 170 -3.87 16.03 -22.75
N THR A 171 -5.09 16.53 -22.94
CA THR A 171 -6.24 15.85 -23.57
C THR A 171 -5.93 15.23 -24.96
N ALA A 172 -4.81 15.60 -25.57
CA ALA A 172 -4.28 14.98 -26.80
C ALA A 172 -3.65 13.59 -26.60
N GLN A 173 -3.16 13.24 -25.41
CA GLN A 173 -2.49 11.96 -25.13
C GLN A 173 -3.47 10.77 -24.98
N LEU A 174 -4.72 11.02 -24.59
CA LEU A 174 -5.76 9.98 -24.53
C LEU A 174 -6.20 9.51 -25.93
N ALA A 175 -6.03 10.34 -26.97
CA ALA A 175 -6.33 9.98 -28.35
C ALA A 175 -5.17 9.22 -29.02
N ALA A 176 -3.92 9.47 -28.60
CA ALA A 176 -2.73 8.82 -29.15
C ALA A 176 -2.48 7.40 -28.59
N PHE A 177 -3.12 7.03 -27.48
CA PHE A 177 -2.99 5.69 -26.89
C PHE A 177 -3.85 4.63 -27.61
N SER A 178 -4.79 5.06 -28.46
CA SER A 178 -5.46 4.17 -29.39
C SER A 178 -4.82 4.32 -30.77
N PHE A 179 -4.08 3.28 -31.19
CA PHE A 179 -3.65 3.04 -32.57
C PHE A 179 -2.41 3.84 -33.04
N ALA A 180 -1.21 3.31 -32.78
CA ALA A 180 -0.05 3.51 -33.67
C ALA A 180 1.00 2.41 -33.46
N THR A 181 0.82 1.31 -34.19
CA THR A 181 1.91 0.50 -34.73
C THR A 181 2.47 1.21 -35.98
N SER A 182 3.70 1.75 -35.92
CA SER A 182 4.66 2.06 -37.01
C SER A 182 5.54 3.24 -36.57
N SER A 183 6.82 3.06 -36.23
CA SER A 183 8.02 3.00 -37.11
C SER A 183 8.44 4.34 -37.72
N GLU A 184 9.74 4.64 -37.56
CA GLU A 184 10.61 5.67 -38.21
C GLU A 184 10.51 7.13 -37.71
N ASP A 185 11.59 7.93 -37.47
CA ASP A 185 13.04 7.78 -37.64
C ASP A 185 13.74 8.97 -36.91
N THR A 186 14.83 8.72 -36.17
CA THR A 186 15.87 9.74 -35.93
C THR A 186 17.20 9.01 -35.75
N GLN A 187 17.89 8.84 -36.87
CA GLN A 187 19.25 8.33 -36.98
C GLN A 187 20.23 9.08 -36.06
N GLN A 188 20.81 8.34 -35.11
CA GLN A 188 22.16 8.57 -34.61
C GLN A 188 22.87 7.22 -34.64
N GLU A 189 23.80 7.07 -35.58
CA GLU A 189 24.68 5.92 -35.75
C GLU A 189 25.33 5.55 -34.41
N LEU A 190 24.88 4.43 -33.84
CA LEU A 190 25.58 3.70 -32.79
C LEU A 190 25.50 2.24 -33.21
N ASP A 191 26.68 1.65 -33.37
CA ASP A 191 26.95 0.35 -33.98
C ASP A 191 25.91 -0.73 -33.59
N GLU A 192 25.30 -1.33 -34.62
CA GLU A 192 24.39 -2.47 -34.55
C GLU A 192 25.16 -3.70 -34.06
N ASP A 193 25.17 -3.92 -32.74
CA ASP A 193 25.24 -5.28 -32.19
C ASP A 193 23.80 -5.81 -32.15
N ASP A 194 23.37 -6.43 -33.26
CA ASP A 194 22.14 -7.22 -33.37
C ASP A 194 22.21 -8.44 -32.42
N GLU A 195 21.88 -8.25 -31.15
CA GLU A 195 21.55 -9.34 -30.22
C GLU A 195 20.07 -9.27 -29.79
N GLU A 196 19.23 -9.91 -30.62
CA GLU A 196 18.05 -10.71 -30.25
C GLU A 196 16.74 -10.02 -29.76
N ASP A 197 15.82 -9.78 -30.72
CA ASP A 197 14.35 -9.68 -30.53
C ASP A 197 13.72 -11.02 -30.04
N ASP A 198 14.53 -12.08 -29.86
CA ASP A 198 14.10 -13.39 -29.36
C ASP A 198 13.64 -13.34 -27.89
N SER A 199 14.09 -12.35 -27.10
CA SER A 199 13.82 -12.28 -25.66
C SER A 199 12.36 -11.91 -25.30
N VAL A 200 11.73 -10.99 -26.03
CA VAL A 200 10.34 -10.55 -25.74
C VAL A 200 9.34 -11.62 -26.16
N ASP A 201 9.57 -12.24 -27.31
CA ASP A 201 8.76 -13.34 -27.81
C ASP A 201 8.91 -14.59 -26.94
N GLU A 202 10.12 -14.89 -26.46
CA GLU A 202 10.35 -15.97 -25.51
C GLU A 202 9.64 -15.70 -24.17
N VAL A 203 9.66 -14.47 -23.66
CA VAL A 203 8.91 -14.09 -22.44
C VAL A 203 7.40 -14.20 -22.65
N SER A 204 6.88 -13.79 -23.81
CA SER A 204 5.46 -13.92 -24.17
C SER A 204 5.03 -15.38 -24.29
N ARG A 205 5.88 -16.23 -24.89
CA ARG A 205 5.68 -17.69 -24.96
C ARG A 205 5.74 -18.34 -23.57
N ALA A 206 6.70 -17.94 -22.74
CA ALA A 206 6.84 -18.40 -21.36
C ALA A 206 5.62 -18.01 -20.50
N LEU A 207 5.13 -16.78 -20.64
CA LEU A 207 3.92 -16.32 -19.97
C LEU A 207 2.70 -17.14 -20.38
N LYS A 208 2.52 -17.41 -21.68
CA LYS A 208 1.43 -18.27 -22.17
C LYS A 208 1.53 -19.70 -21.61
N LEU A 209 2.73 -20.27 -21.52
CA LEU A 209 2.95 -21.60 -20.93
C LEU A 209 2.64 -21.62 -19.43
N VAL A 210 3.11 -20.62 -18.68
CA VAL A 210 2.84 -20.48 -17.25
C VAL A 210 1.34 -20.32 -16.97
N LEU A 211 0.65 -19.49 -17.76
CA LEU A 211 -0.79 -19.27 -17.63
C LEU A 211 -1.62 -20.52 -17.94
N ARG A 212 -1.16 -21.37 -18.88
CA ARG A 212 -1.82 -22.66 -19.16
C ARG A 212 -1.70 -23.61 -17.97
N VAL A 213 -0.52 -23.71 -17.35
CA VAL A 213 -0.36 -24.59 -16.18
C VAL A 213 -1.09 -24.05 -14.95
N SER A 214 -1.21 -22.73 -14.79
CA SER A 214 -2.02 -22.15 -13.72
C SER A 214 -3.52 -22.30 -13.97
N ALA A 215 -3.97 -22.32 -15.24
CA ALA A 215 -5.36 -22.61 -15.59
C ALA A 215 -5.72 -24.09 -15.33
N ASP A 216 -4.81 -25.04 -15.55
CA ASP A 216 -5.06 -26.46 -15.28
C ASP A 216 -5.18 -26.78 -13.78
N THR A 217 -4.58 -25.97 -12.91
CA THR A 217 -4.82 -26.05 -11.45
C THR A 217 -6.10 -25.33 -11.00
N SER A 218 -6.63 -24.44 -11.84
CA SER A 218 -7.85 -23.65 -11.55
C SER A 218 -9.16 -24.39 -11.80
N HIS A 219 -9.14 -25.60 -12.42
CA HIS A 219 -10.32 -26.47 -12.44
C HIS A 219 -10.79 -26.91 -11.04
N ALA A 220 -9.99 -26.65 -9.99
CA ALA A 220 -10.33 -26.87 -8.59
C ALA A 220 -10.73 -25.59 -7.81
N CYS A 221 -10.67 -24.37 -8.38
CA CYS A 221 -11.03 -23.15 -7.65
C CYS A 221 -11.77 -22.13 -8.53
N ASN A 222 -13.07 -22.38 -8.71
CA ASN A 222 -14.03 -21.33 -9.05
C ASN A 222 -14.21 -20.37 -7.86
N LEU A 223 -13.35 -19.38 -7.73
CA LEU A 223 -13.58 -18.12 -7.02
C LEU A 223 -13.04 -17.04 -7.96
N VAL A 224 -13.82 -16.27 -8.71
CA VAL A 224 -14.89 -15.39 -8.26
C VAL A 224 -15.84 -15.19 -9.46
N LYS A 225 -17.00 -15.84 -9.42
CA LYS A 225 -18.20 -15.36 -10.09
C LYS A 225 -19.23 -15.06 -9.01
N LEU A 226 -20.04 -14.02 -9.26
CA LEU A 226 -21.11 -13.46 -8.44
C LEU A 226 -20.68 -12.40 -7.42
N PHE A 227 -20.72 -11.14 -7.86
CA PHE A 227 -21.70 -10.19 -7.32
C PHE A 227 -22.16 -9.26 -8.45
N PRO A 228 -23.45 -9.22 -8.81
CA PRO A 228 -23.98 -8.14 -9.63
C PRO A 228 -24.01 -6.90 -8.74
N VAL A 229 -23.22 -5.88 -9.07
CA VAL A 229 -23.43 -4.55 -8.53
C VAL A 229 -24.76 -4.07 -9.11
N VAL A 230 -25.82 -4.21 -8.34
CA VAL A 230 -27.08 -3.50 -8.60
C VAL A 230 -26.78 -2.03 -8.35
N VAL A 231 -26.53 -1.30 -9.43
CA VAL A 231 -26.52 0.15 -9.42
C VAL A 231 -27.98 0.59 -9.34
N GLU A 232 -28.48 0.88 -8.14
CA GLU A 232 -29.68 1.68 -8.01
C GLU A 232 -29.34 3.10 -8.49
N THR A 233 -29.80 3.44 -9.68
CA THR A 233 -29.83 4.81 -10.16
C THR A 233 -30.92 5.57 -9.39
N PRO A 234 -30.66 6.78 -8.87
CA PRO A 234 -31.73 7.58 -8.31
C PRO A 234 -32.64 8.03 -9.46
N GLN A 235 -33.91 7.63 -9.41
CA GLN A 235 -34.94 8.15 -10.29
C GLN A 235 -35.08 9.66 -10.03
N CYS A 236 -34.61 10.48 -10.97
CA CYS A 236 -35.08 11.86 -11.10
C CYS A 236 -36.54 11.84 -11.57
N SER A 237 -37.47 11.97 -10.64
CA SER A 237 -38.87 12.25 -10.95
C SER A 237 -39.02 13.72 -11.35
N ASN A 238 -38.90 13.98 -12.65
CA ASN A 238 -39.52 15.14 -13.28
C ASN A 238 -41.03 14.88 -13.39
N VAL A 239 -41.84 15.60 -12.64
CA VAL A 239 -43.25 15.84 -12.99
C VAL A 239 -43.45 17.34 -13.06
N GLY A 240 -43.26 17.88 -14.26
CA GLY A 240 -43.89 19.11 -14.69
C GLY A 240 -45.14 18.78 -15.50
N LYS A 241 -46.20 19.58 -15.28
CA LYS A 241 -47.44 19.81 -16.06
C LYS A 241 -48.65 19.71 -15.11
N SER A 242 -49.63 20.61 -15.05
CA SER A 242 -49.91 21.88 -15.74
C SER A 242 -51.31 22.34 -15.31
N SER A 243 -51.49 23.65 -15.11
CA SER A 243 -52.68 24.46 -15.43
C SER A 243 -54.01 24.36 -14.65
N THR A 244 -54.64 25.55 -14.61
CA THR A 244 -56.07 25.90 -14.36
C THR A 244 -56.46 25.96 -12.87
N THR A 245 -56.98 27.06 -12.31
CA THR A 245 -57.85 28.14 -12.82
C THR A 245 -57.61 29.41 -12.02
#